data_AF-A0A6J4H6P8-F1
#
_entry.id   AF-A0A6J4H6P8-F1
#
_cell.length_a   1.000
_cell.length_b   1.000
_cell.length_c   1.000
_cell.angle_alpha   90.00
_cell.angle_beta   90.00
_cell.angle_gamma   90.00
#
_symmetry.space_group_name_H-M   'P 1'
#
loop_
_entity.id
_entity.type
_entity.pdbx_description
1 polymer ?
#
loop_
_entity_poly.entity_id
_entity_poly.type
_entity_poly.pdbx_seq_one_letter_code
_entity_poly.pdbx_strand_id
1 'polypeptide(L)' 'MQRIACSLIGAALAVVCALVALMLSDAFTPGRVPPMLAFWAACGAGGMLVAGLVMLERTSRDRHPVPALYGR' A
#
# COMPACT_ATOMS: atom_id res chain seq x y z
N MET A 1 5.62 -9.78 -13.81
CA MET A 1 5.83 -8.63 -12.91
C MET A 1 4.54 -8.01 -12.36
N GLN A 2 3.48 -7.81 -13.16
CA GLN A 2 2.20 -7.24 -12.69
C GLN A 2 1.54 -7.99 -11.51
N ARG A 3 1.67 -9.32 -11.45
CA ARG A 3 1.17 -10.14 -10.33
C ARG A 3 1.84 -9.80 -8.98
N ILE A 4 3.14 -9.48 -9.00
CA ILE A 4 3.92 -9.13 -7.80
C ILE A 4 3.52 -7.74 -7.29
N ALA A 5 3.31 -6.80 -8.21
CA ALA A 5 2.80 -5.48 -7.86
C ALA A 5 1.37 -5.55 -7.30
N CYS A 6 0.47 -6.33 -7.90
CA CYS A 6 -0.87 -6.56 -7.34
C CYS A 6 -0.82 -7.24 -5.97
N SER A 7 0.07 -8.21 -5.74
CA SER A 7 0.20 -8.85 -4.43
C SER A 7 0.75 -7.89 -3.37
N LEU A 8 1.68 -6.99 -3.73
CA LEU A 8 2.19 -5.94 -2.83
C LEU A 8 1.10 -4.94 -2.43
N ILE A 9 0.29 -4.49 -3.40
CA ILE A 9 -0.84 -3.59 -3.14
C ILE A 9 -1.90 -4.29 -2.27
N GLY A 10 -2.23 -5.54 -2.59
CA GLY A 10 -3.17 -6.34 -1.79
C GLY A 10 -2.68 -6.57 -0.36
N ALA A 11 -1.39 -6.86 -0.17
CA ALA A 11 -0.79 -7.01 1.16
C ALA A 11 -0.83 -5.71 1.96
N ALA A 12 -0.52 -4.56 1.33
CA ALA A 12 -0.60 -3.26 1.99
C ALA A 12 -2.04 -2.93 2.43
N LEU A 13 -3.04 -3.20 1.57
CA LEU A 13 -4.46 -3.03 1.91
C LEU A 13 -4.89 -3.96 3.05
N ALA A 14 -4.44 -5.21 3.06
CA ALA A 14 -4.73 -6.15 4.15
C ALA A 14 -4.18 -5.67 5.50
N VAL A 15 -2.96 -5.11 5.51
CA VAL A 15 -2.35 -4.52 6.72
C VAL A 15 -3.13 -3.30 7.19
N VAL A 16 -3.56 -2.42 6.28
CA VAL A 16 -4.41 -1.26 6.63
C VAL A 16 -5.73 -1.72 7.23
N CYS A 17 -6.41 -2.71 6.63
CA CYS A 17 -7.63 -3.27 7.19
C CYS A 17 -7.41 -3.89 8.58
N ALA A 18 -6.29 -4.60 8.79
CA ALA A 18 -5.96 -5.16 10.09
C ALA A 18 -5.72 -4.06 11.16
N LEU A 19 -5.05 -2.96 10.78
CA LEU A 19 -4.86 -1.81 11.66
C LEU A 19 -6.18 -1.12 12.01
N VAL A 20 -7.07 -0.96 11.02
CA VAL A 20 -8.42 -0.43 11.25
C VAL A 20 -9.21 -1.34 12.20
N ALA A 21 -9.17 -2.66 11.98
CA ALA A 21 -9.84 -3.61 12.87
C ALA A 21 -9.27 -3.59 14.31
N LEU A 22 -7.95 -3.43 14.45
CA LEU A 22 -7.27 -3.24 15.74
C LEU A 22 -7.71 -1.95 16.44
N MET A 23 -7.79 -0.83 15.71
CA MET A 23 -8.26 0.45 16.26
C MET A 23 -9.73 0.39 16.66
N LEU A 24 -10.57 -0.26 15.85
CA LEU A 24 -11.97 -0.55 16.21
C LEU A 24 -12.05 -1.46 17.46
N SER A 25 -11.18 -2.46 17.59
CA SER A 25 -11.13 -3.34 18.77
C SER A 25 -10.65 -2.59 20.03
N ASP A 26 -9.70 -1.66 19.87
CA ASP A 26 -9.23 -0.80 20.97
C ASP A 26 -10.33 0.16 21.43
N ALA A 27 -11.23 0.58 20.54
CA ALA A 27 -12.43 1.35 20.92
C ALA A 27 -13.41 0.56 21.81
N PHE A 28 -13.42 -0.78 21.73
CA PHE A 28 -14.21 -1.64 22.64
C PHE A 28 -13.45 -2.02 23.92
N THR A 29 -12.11 -1.91 23.94
CA THR A 29 -11.25 -2.21 25.10
C THR A 29 -10.11 -1.18 25.18
N PRO A 30 -10.33 -0.01 25.81
CA PRO A 30 -9.39 1.09 25.76
C PRO A 30 -8.06 0.76 26.46
N GLY A 31 -6.95 1.13 25.83
CA GLY A 31 -5.60 1.10 26.42
C GLY A 31 -4.75 -0.10 26.02
N ARG A 32 -5.16 -0.90 25.03
CA ARG A 32 -4.42 -2.11 24.63
C ARG A 32 -3.38 -1.85 23.56
N VAL A 33 -3.60 -0.87 22.68
CA VAL A 33 -2.70 -0.57 21.57
C VAL A 33 -1.92 0.73 21.83
N PRO A 34 -0.57 0.68 21.97
CA PRO A 34 0.22 1.90 22.09
C PRO A 34 0.18 2.69 20.76
N PRO A 35 -0.21 3.98 20.78
CA PRO A 35 -0.46 4.78 19.57
C PRO A 35 0.77 4.95 18.69
N MET A 36 1.97 4.93 19.28
CA MET A 36 3.24 4.94 18.55
C MET A 36 3.38 3.74 17.61
N LEU A 37 2.92 2.55 18.02
CA LEU A 37 3.04 1.32 17.24
C LEU A 37 2.06 1.34 16.05
N ALA A 38 0.84 1.84 16.26
CA ALA A 38 -0.12 2.08 15.19
C ALA A 38 0.40 3.11 14.16
N PHE A 39 1.06 4.18 14.62
CA PHE A 39 1.68 5.18 13.76
C PHE A 39 2.77 4.57 12.87
N TRP A 40 3.74 3.87 13.46
CA TRP A 40 4.82 3.22 12.69
C TRP A 40 4.28 2.18 11.70
N ALA A 41 3.28 1.39 12.11
CA ALA A 41 2.64 0.42 11.23
C ALA A 41 1.89 1.08 10.06
N ALA A 42 1.19 2.19 10.31
CA ALA A 42 0.51 2.95 9.26
C ALA A 42 1.51 3.59 8.28
N CYS A 43 2.60 4.19 8.78
CA CYS A 43 3.67 4.72 7.94
C CYS A 43 4.33 3.63 7.08
N GLY A 44 4.61 2.46 7.67
CA GLY A 44 5.17 1.31 6.95
C GLY A 44 4.23 0.77 5.87
N ALA A 45 2.93 0.62 6.17
CA ALA A 45 1.92 0.18 5.22
C ALA A 45 1.76 1.16 4.06
N GLY A 46 1.74 2.47 4.35
CA GLY A 46 1.71 3.52 3.33
C GLY A 46 2.93 3.49 2.42
N GLY A 47 4.13 3.36 2.99
CA GLY A 47 5.37 3.22 2.22
C GLY A 47 5.38 1.98 1.31
N MET A 48 4.88 0.85 1.82
CA MET A 48 4.77 -0.40 1.07
C MET A 48 3.77 -0.30 -0.09
N LEU A 49 2.67 0.43 0.11
CA LEU A 49 1.67 0.69 -0.93
C LEU A 49 2.25 1.58 -2.04
N VAL A 50 2.92 2.67 -1.67
CA VAL A 50 3.59 3.58 -2.63
C VAL A 50 4.67 2.83 -3.42
N ALA A 51 5.49 2.01 -2.76
CA ALA A 51 6.50 1.22 -3.43
C ALA A 51 5.88 0.22 -4.45
N GLY A 52 4.78 -0.44 -4.08
CA GLY A 52 4.03 -1.33 -4.96
C GLY A 52 3.48 -0.62 -6.20
N LEU A 53 2.91 0.58 -6.02
CA LEU A 53 2.40 1.41 -7.12
C LEU A 53 3.52 1.89 -8.06
N VAL A 54 4.64 2.37 -7.52
CA VAL A 54 5.80 2.82 -8.33
C VAL A 54 6.35 1.66 -9.15
N MET A 55 6.44 0.46 -8.58
CA MET A 55 6.90 -0.72 -9.31
C MET A 55 5.91 -1.16 -10.40
N LEU A 56 4.61 -1.01 -10.15
CA LEU A 56 3.55 -1.28 -11.12
C LEU A 56 3.60 -0.30 -12.29
N GLU A 57 3.77 0.99 -12.00
CA GLU A 57 3.84 2.06 -13.00
C GLU A 57 5.05 1.87 -13.91
N ARG A 58 6.23 1.61 -13.33
CA ARG A 58 7.45 1.28 -14.10
C ARG A 58 7.24 0.07 -15.00
N THR A 59 6.72 -1.02 -14.45
CA THR A 59 6.41 -2.25 -15.22
C THR A 59 5.40 -1.99 -16.34
N SER A 60 4.38 -1.15 -16.10
CA SER A 60 3.33 -0.85 -17.08
C SER A 60 3.86 0.04 -18.21
N ARG A 61 4.76 0.96 -17.89
CA ARG A 61 5.47 1.82 -18.85
C ARG A 61 6.42 1.03 -19.75
N ASP A 62 7.07 -0.01 -19.24
CA ASP A 62 7.90 -0.91 -20.05
C ASP A 62 7.06 -1.79 -20.99
N ARG A 63 5.82 -2.10 -20.61
CA ARG A 63 4.93 -3.00 -21.36
C ARG A 63 4.06 -2.29 -22.40
N HIS A 64 3.74 -1.03 -22.15
CA HIS A 64 3.16 -0.10 -23.12
C HIS A 64 4.12 1.09 -23.28
N PRO A 65 5.13 1.00 -24.17
CA PRO A 65 5.78 2.20 -24.65
C PRO A 65 4.67 3.01 -25.32
N VAL A 66 4.24 4.08 -24.66
CA VAL A 66 3.31 5.06 -25.24
C VAL A 66 3.98 5.47 -26.55
N PRO A 67 3.41 5.13 -27.73
CA PRO A 67 4.01 5.59 -28.97
C PRO A 67 4.02 7.11 -28.88
N ALA A 68 5.19 7.70 -29.13
CA ALA A 68 5.42 9.14 -29.17
C ALA A 68 4.68 9.79 -30.36
N LEU A 69 3.38 9.49 -30.50
CA LEU A 69 2.48 9.97 -31.53
C LEU A 69 1.71 11.20 -31.03
N TYR A 70 2.42 12.08 -30.33
CA TYR A 70 1.96 13.44 -30.04
C TYR A 70 3.17 14.36 -29.89
N GLY A 71 3.75 14.78 -31.01
CA GLY A 71 4.85 15.73 -31.02
C GLY A 71 5.56 15.76 -32.37
N ARG A 72 4.98 16.56 -33.27
CA ARG A 72 5.54 16.98 -34.56
C ARG A 72 6.94 17.59 -34.42
#